data_AF-A0A368H1V0-F1
#
_entry.id   AF-A0A368H1V0-F1
#
_cell.length_a   1.000
_cell.length_b   1.000
_cell.length_c   1.000
_cell.angle_alpha   90.00
_cell.angle_beta   90.00
_cell.angle_gamma   90.00
#
_symmetry.space_group_name_H-M   'P 1'
#
loop_
_entity.id
_entity.type
_entity.pdbx_description
1 polymer ?
#
loop_
_entity_poly.entity_id
_entity_poly.type
_entity_poly.pdbx_seq_one_letter_code
_entity_poly.pdbx_strand_id
1 'polypeptide(L)'
;MVKILVLIIAIVASTIYAYPPGKFTRYREETLFLLNPIPGVSEESMTKLRKMLTPVPSTVEDTEKVIHEWVSGLPAKEKEVFTRGSEVVSP
;
A
#
# COMPACT_ATOMS: atom_id res chain seq x y z
N MET A 1 5.82 6.25 -10.79
CA MET A 1 4.45 6.39 -10.24
C MET A 1 3.60 5.11 -10.32
N VAL A 2 3.36 4.51 -11.48
CA VAL A 2 2.42 3.37 -11.62
C VAL A 2 2.89 2.08 -10.92
N LYS A 3 4.20 1.76 -10.93
CA LYS A 3 4.68 0.43 -10.51
C LYS A 3 4.46 0.09 -9.02
N ILE A 4 4.78 1.00 -8.10
CA ILE A 4 4.67 0.75 -6.65
C ILE A 4 3.20 0.80 -6.21
N LEU A 5 2.46 1.80 -6.67
CA LEU A 5 1.02 1.92 -6.41
C LEU A 5 0.26 0.68 -6.91
N VAL A 6 0.53 0.26 -8.15
CA VAL A 6 -0.07 -0.95 -8.73
C VAL A 6 0.33 -2.21 -7.97
N LEU A 7 1.57 -2.30 -7.46
CA LEU A 7 1.99 -3.44 -6.64
C LEU A 7 1.17 -3.53 -5.33
N ILE A 8 1.01 -2.41 -4.62
CA ILE A 8 0.26 -2.37 -3.37
C ILE A 8 -1.22 -2.70 -3.65
N ILE A 9 -1.82 -2.09 -4.66
CA ILE A 9 -3.20 -2.37 -5.08
C ILE A 9 -3.34 -3.84 -5.46
N ALA A 10 -2.40 -4.42 -6.22
CA ALA A 10 -2.46 -5.82 -6.62
C ALA A 10 -2.37 -6.78 -5.43
N ILE A 11 -1.52 -6.50 -4.43
CA ILE A 11 -1.41 -7.31 -3.21
C ILE A 11 -2.72 -7.25 -2.42
N VAL A 12 -3.25 -6.05 -2.20
CA VAL A 12 -4.48 -5.88 -1.41
C VAL A 12 -5.67 -6.45 -2.18
N ALA A 13 -5.82 -6.16 -3.48
CA ALA A 13 -6.89 -6.73 -4.31
C ALA A 13 -6.83 -8.26 -4.38
N SER A 14 -5.64 -8.85 -4.48
CA SER A 14 -5.46 -10.31 -4.40
C SER A 14 -5.90 -10.85 -3.05
N THR A 15 -5.62 -10.12 -1.97
CA THR A 15 -6.07 -10.47 -0.61
C THR A 15 -7.59 -10.38 -0.49
N ILE A 16 -8.22 -9.35 -1.06
CA ILE A 16 -9.69 -9.21 -1.13
C ILE A 16 -10.31 -10.39 -1.91
N TYR A 17 -9.73 -10.73 -3.05
CA TYR A 17 -10.23 -11.78 -3.92
C TYR A 17 -10.06 -13.18 -3.32
N ALA A 18 -8.87 -13.49 -2.79
CA ALA A 18 -8.57 -14.77 -2.15
C ALA A 18 -9.34 -14.96 -0.82
N TYR A 19 -9.58 -13.85 -0.10
CA TYR A 19 -10.20 -13.85 1.21
C TYR A 19 -11.36 -12.85 1.27
N PRO A 20 -12.53 -13.21 0.69
CA PRO A 20 -13.70 -12.36 0.70
C PRO A 20 -14.15 -12.05 2.14
N PRO A 21 -14.72 -10.85 2.37
CA PRO A 21 -15.10 -10.38 3.69
C PRO A 21 -16.04 -11.37 4.39
N GLY A 22 -15.73 -11.72 5.64
CA GLY A 22 -16.54 -12.60 6.48
C GLY A 22 -16.01 -14.03 6.68
N LYS A 23 -15.04 -14.52 5.88
CA LYS A 23 -14.52 -15.90 6.04
C LYS A 23 -13.08 -16.03 6.56
N PHE A 24 -12.24 -15.00 6.44
CA PHE A 24 -10.81 -15.10 6.76
C PHE A 24 -10.18 -13.78 7.24
N THR A 25 -10.76 -13.13 8.25
CA THR A 25 -10.25 -11.87 8.81
C THR A 25 -8.79 -11.97 9.31
N ARG A 26 -8.42 -13.09 9.94
CA ARG A 26 -7.09 -13.30 10.52
C ARG A 26 -5.95 -13.29 9.48
N TYR A 27 -6.10 -14.04 8.39
CA TYR A 27 -5.11 -14.09 7.31
C TYR A 27 -5.03 -12.76 6.55
N ARG A 28 -6.15 -12.06 6.44
CA ARG A 28 -6.24 -10.76 5.76
C ARG A 28 -5.31 -9.73 6.40
N GLU A 29 -5.29 -9.69 7.73
CA GLU A 29 -4.43 -8.77 8.51
C GLU A 29 -2.94 -9.17 8.44
N GLU A 30 -2.63 -10.47 8.45
CA GLU A 30 -1.26 -10.98 8.33
C GLU A 30 -0.65 -10.71 6.93
N THR A 31 -1.48 -10.70 5.88
CA THR A 31 -1.01 -10.47 4.51
C THR A 31 -0.56 -9.03 4.28
N LEU A 32 -1.12 -8.05 5.00
CA LEU A 32 -0.67 -6.66 4.94
C LEU A 32 0.68 -6.43 5.61
N PHE A 33 1.06 -7.28 6.55
CA PHE A 33 2.40 -7.27 7.13
C PHE A 33 3.47 -7.63 6.09
N LEU A 34 3.10 -8.38 5.04
CA LEU A 34 3.96 -8.74 3.91
C LEU A 34 4.16 -7.60 2.90
N LEU A 35 3.58 -6.41 3.14
CA LEU A 35 3.95 -5.22 2.38
C LEU A 35 5.43 -4.93 2.61
N ASN A 36 6.23 -5.29 1.61
CA ASN A 36 7.66 -5.03 1.58
C ASN A 36 7.92 -3.54 1.82
N PRO A 37 8.96 -3.19 2.60
CA PRO A 37 9.34 -1.81 2.83
C PRO A 37 9.59 -1.12 1.49
N ILE A 38 8.95 0.03 1.28
CA ILE A 38 9.12 0.82 0.06
C ILE A 38 10.45 1.57 0.19
N PRO A 39 11.40 1.41 -0.75
CA PRO A 39 12.68 2.10 -0.69
C PRO A 39 12.51 3.62 -0.57
N GLY A 40 13.15 4.22 0.44
CA GLY A 40 13.11 5.65 0.72
C GLY A 40 11.81 6.17 1.34
N VAL A 41 10.93 5.27 1.79
CA VAL A 41 9.85 5.57 2.74
C VAL A 41 10.27 5.03 4.10
N SER A 42 10.11 5.82 5.16
CA SER A 42 10.47 5.38 6.51
C SER A 42 9.57 4.24 7.02
N GLU A 43 10.10 3.48 7.97
CA GLU A 43 9.32 2.44 8.66
C GLU A 43 8.11 3.03 9.41
N GLU A 44 8.20 4.26 9.91
CA GLU A 44 7.07 4.96 10.53
C GLU A 44 5.94 5.19 9.51
N SER A 45 6.25 5.70 8.32
CA SER A 45 5.27 5.89 7.25
C SER A 45 4.70 4.56 6.76
N MET A 46 5.52 3.51 6.63
CA MET A 46 5.04 2.16 6.31
C MET A 46 4.13 1.59 7.41
N THR A 47 4.43 1.87 8.67
CA THR A 47 3.59 1.46 9.82
C THR A 47 2.25 2.17 9.79
N LYS A 48 2.21 3.46 9.43
CA LYS A 48 0.96 4.20 9.21
C LYS A 48 0.14 3.57 8.08
N LEU A 49 0.76 3.24 6.95
CA LEU A 49 0.06 2.57 5.84
C LEU A 49 -0.57 1.24 6.29
N ARG A 50 0.18 0.40 7.00
CA ARG A 50 -0.34 -0.88 7.53
C ARG A 50 -1.51 -0.68 8.47
N LYS A 51 -1.46 0.34 9.34
CA LYS A 51 -2.57 0.71 10.22
C LYS A 51 -3.79 1.19 9.44
N MET A 52 -3.62 2.03 8.42
CA MET A 52 -4.74 2.52 7.62
C MET A 52 -5.40 1.41 6.78
N LEU A 53 -4.61 0.43 6.37
CA LEU A 53 -5.11 -0.78 5.73
C LEU A 53 -5.63 -1.82 6.73
N THR A 54 -5.64 -1.56 8.04
CA THR A 54 -6.15 -2.50 9.05
C THR A 54 -7.38 -1.90 9.77
N PRO A 55 -8.58 -2.52 9.68
CA PRO A 55 -8.86 -3.77 8.98
C PRO A 55 -8.76 -3.62 7.46
N VAL A 56 -8.47 -4.72 6.77
CA VAL A 56 -8.25 -4.72 5.31
C VAL A 56 -9.45 -4.08 4.60
N PRO A 57 -9.25 -3.16 3.65
CA PRO A 57 -10.35 -2.55 2.90
C PRO A 57 -11.16 -3.62 2.16
N SER A 58 -12.48 -3.50 2.12
CA SER A 58 -13.35 -4.50 1.50
C SER A 58 -13.33 -4.45 -0.04
N THR A 59 -12.92 -3.31 -0.61
CA THR A 59 -12.91 -3.09 -2.05
C THR A 59 -11.59 -2.49 -2.54
N VAL A 60 -11.35 -2.59 -3.85
CA VAL A 60 -10.20 -1.96 -4.50
C VAL A 60 -10.30 -0.44 -4.40
N GLU A 61 -11.48 0.14 -4.57
CA GLU A 61 -11.70 1.59 -4.43
C GLU A 61 -11.38 2.09 -3.02
N ASP A 62 -11.74 1.34 -1.97
CA ASP A 62 -11.38 1.70 -0.60
C ASP A 62 -9.86 1.62 -0.38
N THR A 63 -9.22 0.64 -1.01
CA THR A 63 -7.76 0.52 -1.00
C THR A 63 -7.10 1.71 -1.67
N GLU A 64 -7.58 2.14 -2.83
CA GLU A 64 -7.07 3.31 -3.54
C GLU A 64 -7.21 4.57 -2.68
N LYS A 65 -8.37 4.77 -2.04
CA LYS A 65 -8.60 5.91 -1.12
C LYS A 65 -7.59 5.92 0.02
N VAL A 66 -7.38 4.78 0.69
CA VAL A 66 -6.39 4.66 1.77
C VAL A 66 -4.98 4.99 1.29
N ILE A 67 -4.58 4.49 0.11
CA ILE A 67 -3.25 4.78 -0.42
C ILE A 67 -3.13 6.25 -0.81
N HIS A 68 -4.16 6.86 -1.42
CA HIS A 68 -4.17 8.29 -1.75
C HIS A 68 -4.05 9.17 -0.51
N GLU A 69 -4.77 8.83 0.56
CA GLU A 69 -4.68 9.53 1.85
C GLU A 69 -3.29 9.37 2.46
N TRP A 70 -2.75 8.16 2.45
CA TRP A 70 -1.40 7.87 2.94
C TRP A 70 -0.32 8.66 2.18
N VAL A 71 -0.35 8.65 0.84
CA VAL A 71 0.59 9.42 -0.01
C VAL A 71 0.47 10.92 0.23
N SER A 72 -0.74 11.40 0.53
CA SER A 72 -0.98 12.81 0.84
C SER A 72 -0.40 13.21 2.20
N GLY A 73 -0.37 12.27 3.16
CA GLY A 73 0.24 12.44 4.48
C GLY A 73 1.75 12.19 4.55
N LEU A 74 2.39 11.75 3.46
CA LEU A 74 3.83 11.53 3.42
C LEU A 74 4.62 12.84 3.55
N PRO A 75 5.75 12.85 4.28
CA PRO A 75 6.71 13.95 4.25
C PRO A 75 7.16 14.25 2.81
N ALA A 76 7.43 15.52 2.48
CA ALA A 76 7.79 15.93 1.12
C ALA A 76 8.92 15.10 0.50
N LYS A 77 9.95 14.75 1.28
CA LYS A 77 11.07 13.91 0.82
C LYS A 77 10.65 12.47 0.49
N GLU A 78 9.80 11.85 1.31
CA GLU A 78 9.33 10.48 1.08
C GLU A 78 8.30 10.44 -0.06
N LYS A 79 7.44 11.46 -0.13
CA LYS A 79 6.51 11.66 -1.24
C LYS A 79 7.27 11.83 -2.56
N GLU A 80 8.36 12.58 -2.54
CA GLU A 80 9.24 12.75 -3.69
C GLU A 80 9.95 11.45 -4.09
N VAL A 81 10.39 10.62 -3.15
CA VAL A 81 10.95 9.29 -3.49
C VAL A 81 9.87 8.37 -4.05
N PHE A 82 8.69 8.38 -3.45
CA PHE A 82 7.52 7.63 -3.91
C PHE A 82 7.11 8.05 -5.34
N THR A 83 7.18 9.34 -5.67
CA THR A 83 6.87 9.86 -7.01
C THR A 83 8.02 9.67 -8.01
N ARG A 84 9.28 9.92 -7.61
CA ARG A 84 10.52 9.87 -8.42
C ARG A 84 10.96 8.44 -8.80
N GLY A 85 10.35 7.40 -8.25
CA GLY A 85 10.48 6.02 -8.77
C GLY A 85 10.08 5.82 -10.26
N SER A 86 9.90 6.89 -11.03
CA SER A 86 9.78 6.95 -12.49
C SER A 86 11.07 7.34 -13.25
N GLU A 87 12.15 7.81 -12.59
CA GLU A 87 13.23 8.52 -13.30
C GLU A 87 14.54 7.73 -13.52
N VAL A 88 14.62 6.45 -13.14
CA VAL A 88 15.82 5.63 -13.38
C VAL A 88 15.53 4.49 -14.36
N VAL A 89 15.01 4.82 -15.54
CA VAL A 89 15.22 4.02 -16.77
C VAL A 89 15.16 4.95 -17.99
N SER A 90 16.27 5.62 -18.29
CA SER A 90 16.64 6.01 -19.66
C SER A 90 18.16 5.94 -19.78
N PRO A 91 18.73 4.99 -20.52
CA PRO A 91 19.98 5.22 -21.23
C PRO A 91 19.76 6.20 -22.39
#